data_AF-A0A8B7RJA3-F1
#
_entry.id   AF-A0A8B7RJA3-F1
#
_cell.length_a   1.000
_cell.length_b   1.000
_cell.length_c   1.000
_cell.angle_alpha   90.00
_cell.angle_beta   90.00
_cell.angle_gamma   90.00
#
_symmetry.space_group_name_H-M   'P 1'
#
loop_
_entity.id
_entity.type
_entity.pdbx_description
1 polymer ?
#
loop_
_entity_poly.entity_id
_entity_poly.type
_entity_poly.pdbx_seq_one_letter_code
_entity_poly.pdbx_strand_id
1 'polypeptide(L)'
;MRAPIPEPKPGDLIEIFRPCYRHWAIYVGDGYVIHLAPPSEIAGAGAASIMSALTDKAIVKKELLYDVAGRDKYHVNNKHDDEYSPLPPSKIIQRAEELVGQEVLYKLTSENCEHFVNELRYGVRRSDQVRDAVMAVGIAGVGLAAMGLIGIIFSRNKRQKQ
;
A
#
# COMPACT_ATOMS: atom_id res chain seq x y z
N MET A 1 32.61 3.10 12.53
CA MET A 1 31.98 2.81 11.23
C MET A 1 30.57 2.34 11.50
N ARG A 2 29.52 2.94 10.91
CA ARG A 2 28.17 2.38 11.01
C ARG A 2 28.16 1.04 10.28
N ALA A 3 27.55 0.01 10.86
CA ALA A 3 27.34 -1.25 10.16
C ALA A 3 26.62 -0.97 8.82
N PRO A 4 26.99 -1.65 7.73
CA PRO A 4 26.26 -1.53 6.47
C PRO A 4 24.79 -1.88 6.74
N ILE A 5 23.89 -1.00 6.30
CA ILE A 5 22.45 -1.31 6.31
C ILE A 5 22.32 -2.51 5.36
N PRO A 6 21.80 -3.66 5.82
CA PRO A 6 21.63 -4.82 4.95
C PRO A 6 20.76 -4.39 3.76
N GLU A 7 21.22 -4.72 2.55
CA GLU A 7 20.50 -4.34 1.34
C GLU A 7 19.09 -4.94 1.35
N PRO A 8 18.05 -4.14 1.07
CA PRO A 8 16.69 -4.64 0.96
C PRO A 8 16.56 -5.70 -0.14
N LYS A 9 15.67 -6.67 0.08
CA LYS A 9 15.30 -7.68 -0.91
C LYS A 9 14.04 -7.25 -1.66
N PRO A 10 13.88 -7.61 -2.94
CA PRO A 10 12.66 -7.30 -3.68
C PRO A 10 11.41 -7.82 -2.93
N GLY A 11 10.43 -6.93 -2.78
CA GLY A 11 9.21 -7.14 -1.99
C GLY A 11 9.28 -6.64 -0.55
N ASP A 12 10.45 -6.27 -0.02
CA ASP A 12 10.59 -5.73 1.34
C ASP A 12 9.89 -4.37 1.49
N LEU A 13 9.22 -4.20 2.63
CA LEU A 13 8.64 -2.93 3.03
C LEU A 13 9.73 -2.04 3.61
N ILE A 14 9.78 -0.78 3.15
CA ILE A 14 10.72 0.23 3.63
C ILE A 14 9.96 1.28 4.42
N GLU A 15 10.35 1.45 5.69
CA GLU A 15 9.84 2.51 6.55
C GLU A 15 10.87 3.65 6.61
N ILE A 16 10.45 4.85 6.20
CA ILE A 16 11.28 6.06 6.14
C ILE A 16 10.84 7.03 7.23
N PHE A 17 11.81 7.50 8.01
CA PHE A 17 11.61 8.28 9.22
C PHE A 17 11.61 9.77 8.92
N ARG A 18 10.46 10.30 8.49
CA ARG A 18 10.28 11.75 8.36
C ARG A 18 10.17 12.42 9.74
N PRO A 19 10.43 13.72 9.87
CA PRO A 19 10.38 14.43 11.15
C PRO A 19 9.02 14.33 11.87
N CYS A 20 7.91 14.30 11.12
CA CYS A 20 6.56 14.38 11.68
C CYS A 20 5.66 13.18 11.33
N TYR A 21 6.14 12.24 10.50
CA TYR A 21 5.36 11.07 10.10
C TYR A 21 6.28 9.93 9.63
N ARG A 22 5.70 8.75 9.39
CA ARG A 22 6.37 7.62 8.74
C ARG A 22 5.91 7.50 7.30
N HIS A 23 6.86 7.42 6.39
CA HIS A 23 6.58 7.21 4.97
C HIS A 23 6.89 5.77 4.61
N TRP A 24 6.01 5.13 3.86
CA TRP A 24 6.14 3.72 3.49
C TRP A 24 6.36 3.57 1.98
N ALA A 25 7.23 2.64 1.63
CA ALA A 25 7.53 2.26 0.26
C ALA A 25 7.76 0.75 0.17
N ILE A 26 7.70 0.18 -1.04
CA ILE A 26 8.03 -1.22 -1.29
C ILE A 26 9.24 -1.32 -2.22
N TYR A 27 10.24 -2.10 -1.85
CA TYR A 27 11.46 -2.26 -2.64
C TYR A 27 11.22 -3.21 -3.81
N VAL A 28 11.65 -2.82 -5.01
CA VAL A 28 11.40 -3.58 -6.25
C VAL A 28 12.67 -4.07 -6.94
N GLY A 29 13.84 -3.85 -6.33
CA GLY A 29 15.14 -4.23 -6.90
C GLY A 29 15.92 -3.04 -7.45
N ASP A 30 17.22 -3.25 -7.70
CA ASP A 30 18.14 -2.30 -8.34
C ASP A 30 18.16 -0.89 -7.71
N GLY A 31 17.94 -0.80 -6.40
CA GLY A 31 17.89 0.48 -5.69
C GLY A 31 16.56 1.22 -5.81
N TYR A 32 15.55 0.67 -6.48
CA TYR A 32 14.25 1.30 -6.69
C TYR A 32 13.20 0.89 -5.67
N VAL A 33 12.29 1.83 -5.39
CA VAL A 33 11.09 1.61 -4.60
C VAL A 33 9.85 2.13 -5.32
N ILE A 34 8.70 1.56 -4.97
CA ILE A 34 7.39 2.08 -5.34
C ILE A 34 6.69 2.61 -4.10
N HIS A 35 6.13 3.83 -4.18
CA HIS A 35 5.43 4.47 -3.08
C HIS A 35 4.36 5.44 -3.56
N LEU A 36 3.49 5.85 -2.63
CA LEU A 36 2.60 6.99 -2.84
C LEU A 36 3.39 8.30 -2.69
N ALA A 37 3.19 9.22 -3.62
CA ALA A 37 3.82 10.53 -3.62
C ALA A 37 2.75 11.62 -3.88
N PRO A 38 2.97 12.87 -3.48
CA PRO A 38 2.09 13.95 -3.90
C PRO A 38 2.19 14.15 -5.43
N PRO A 39 1.10 14.51 -6.12
CA PRO A 39 1.05 14.64 -7.59
C PRO A 39 2.00 15.69 -8.18
N SER A 40 2.57 16.58 -7.39
CA SER A 40 3.80 17.34 -7.70
C SER A 40 4.22 18.18 -6.49
N GLU A 41 5.52 18.31 -6.26
CA GLU A 41 6.06 19.38 -5.41
C GLU A 41 6.10 20.68 -6.21
N ILE A 42 5.56 21.76 -5.65
CA ILE A 42 6.04 23.09 -6.00
C ILE A 42 7.49 23.11 -5.51
N ALA A 43 8.45 23.09 -6.44
CA ALA A 43 9.87 23.18 -6.13
C ALA A 43 10.12 24.36 -5.15
N GLY A 44 10.58 24.04 -3.94
CA GLY A 44 10.92 25.03 -2.90
C GLY A 44 9.94 25.16 -1.73
N ALA A 45 8.82 24.42 -1.71
CA ALA A 45 7.89 24.47 -0.58
C ALA A 45 8.34 23.50 0.52
N GLY A 46 8.99 24.03 1.58
CA GLY A 46 9.55 23.22 2.68
C GLY A 46 8.55 22.30 3.38
N ALA A 47 9.02 21.48 4.33
CA ALA A 47 8.23 20.45 5.04
C ALA A 47 6.88 20.93 5.62
N ALA A 48 6.75 22.23 5.94
CA ALA A 48 5.49 22.85 6.34
C ALA A 48 4.42 22.85 5.23
N SER A 49 4.82 23.01 3.97
CA SER A 49 3.92 22.94 2.81
C SER A 49 3.47 21.52 2.53
N ILE A 50 4.31 20.50 2.76
CA ILE A 50 3.95 19.09 2.59
C ILE A 50 2.98 18.64 3.69
N MET A 51 3.17 19.09 4.93
CA MET A 51 2.21 18.85 6.03
C MET A 51 0.86 19.55 5.78
N SER A 52 0.86 20.74 5.18
CA SER A 52 -0.38 21.41 4.74
C SER A 52 -0.96 20.82 3.44
N ALA A 53 -0.13 20.15 2.64
CA ALA A 53 -0.45 19.52 1.36
C ALA A 53 -0.47 17.99 1.50
N LEU A 54 -1.04 17.48 2.59
CA LEU A 54 -1.78 16.20 2.56
C LEU A 54 -2.91 16.35 1.53
N THR A 55 -2.54 16.38 0.26
CA THR A 55 -3.43 16.51 -0.88
C THR A 55 -4.41 15.36 -0.82
N ASP A 56 -5.67 15.58 -1.16
CA ASP A 56 -6.67 14.51 -1.32
C ASP A 56 -6.36 13.58 -2.51
N LYS A 57 -5.15 13.69 -3.07
CA LYS A 57 -4.63 12.96 -4.21
C LYS A 57 -3.19 12.54 -3.93
N ALA A 58 -2.87 11.30 -4.22
CA ALA A 58 -1.51 10.80 -4.32
C ALA A 58 -1.32 10.11 -5.68
N ILE A 59 -0.09 10.06 -6.16
CA ILE A 59 0.31 9.31 -7.35
C ILE A 59 1.26 8.20 -6.94
N VAL A 60 1.10 7.02 -7.51
CA VAL A 60 2.06 5.92 -7.31
C VAL A 60 3.29 6.18 -8.18
N LYS A 61 4.47 6.31 -7.57
CA LYS A 61 5.75 6.53 -8.26
C LYS A 61 6.73 5.40 -8.06
N LYS A 62 7.59 5.19 -9.05
CA LYS A 62 8.81 4.36 -8.97
C LYS A 62 10.03 5.27 -9.00
N GLU A 63 10.77 5.32 -7.90
CA GLU A 63 11.90 6.25 -7.72
C GLU A 63 13.06 5.52 -7.00
N LEU A 64 14.27 6.09 -7.03
CA LEU A 64 15.40 5.54 -6.30
C LEU A 64 15.16 5.67 -4.80
N LEU A 65 15.40 4.60 -4.04
CA LEU A 65 15.31 4.61 -2.57
C LEU A 65 16.17 5.72 -1.98
N TYR A 66 17.35 5.97 -2.57
CA TYR A 66 18.23 7.06 -2.16
C TYR A 66 17.55 8.43 -2.26
N ASP A 67 16.86 8.71 -3.37
CA ASP A 67 16.17 9.98 -3.59
C ASP A 67 14.93 10.10 -2.69
N VAL A 68 14.16 9.02 -2.55
CA VAL A 68 12.98 8.99 -1.69
C VAL A 68 13.38 9.18 -0.22
N ALA A 69 14.41 8.49 0.27
CA ALA A 69 14.88 8.66 1.65
C ALA A 69 15.53 10.04 1.86
N GLY A 70 16.30 10.52 0.89
CA GLY A 70 17.05 11.76 1.01
C GLY A 70 18.01 11.73 2.20
N ARG A 71 17.80 12.61 3.18
CA ARG A 71 18.60 12.66 4.43
C ARG A 71 17.98 11.87 5.58
N ASP A 72 16.78 11.34 5.39
CA ASP A 72 16.06 10.65 6.44
C ASP A 72 16.56 9.21 6.60
N LYS A 73 16.46 8.69 7.82
CA LYS A 73 16.78 7.29 8.09
C LYS A 73 15.68 6.40 7.53
N TYR A 74 16.03 5.19 7.12
CA TYR A 74 15.07 4.15 6.78
C TYR A 74 15.54 2.78 7.28
N HIS A 75 14.62 1.83 7.36
CA HIS A 75 14.95 0.41 7.51
C HIS A 75 13.91 -0.47 6.83
N VAL A 76 14.26 -1.74 6.63
CA VAL A 76 13.30 -2.77 6.24
C VAL A 76 12.38 -3.06 7.42
N ASN A 77 11.06 -3.03 7.21
CA ASN A 77 10.06 -3.33 8.23
C ASN A 77 8.90 -4.16 7.65
N ASN A 78 9.11 -5.47 7.50
CA ASN A 78 8.06 -6.39 7.09
C ASN A 78 7.12 -6.71 8.27
N LYS A 79 6.36 -5.68 8.68
CA LYS A 79 5.68 -5.55 9.98
C LYS A 79 4.76 -6.71 10.36
N HIS A 80 4.24 -7.45 9.39
CA HIS A 80 3.23 -8.49 9.60
C HIS A 80 3.62 -9.87 9.05
N ASP A 81 4.91 -10.12 8.80
CA ASP A 81 5.39 -11.41 8.32
C ASP A 81 5.20 -12.56 9.33
N ASP A 82 5.03 -12.24 10.61
CA ASP A 82 4.70 -13.16 11.69
C ASP A 82 3.21 -13.53 11.74
N GLU A 83 2.33 -12.64 11.25
CA GLU A 83 0.88 -12.81 11.21
C GLU A 83 0.36 -13.33 9.86
N TYR A 84 0.98 -12.91 8.75
CA TYR A 84 0.53 -13.22 7.39
C TYR A 84 1.69 -13.64 6.50
N SER A 85 1.47 -14.69 5.71
CA SER A 85 2.40 -15.08 4.66
C SER A 85 2.45 -14.00 3.56
N PRO A 86 3.62 -13.44 3.23
CA PRO A 86 3.74 -12.52 2.11
C PRO A 86 3.48 -13.25 0.78
N LEU A 87 3.04 -12.52 -0.22
CA LEU A 87 2.97 -13.01 -1.60
C LEU A 87 4.38 -13.31 -2.13
N PRO A 88 4.52 -14.15 -3.17
CA PRO A 88 5.80 -14.34 -3.84
C PRO A 88 6.37 -12.98 -4.31
N PRO A 89 7.68 -12.70 -4.14
CA PRO A 89 8.28 -11.42 -4.51
C PRO A 89 7.96 -10.96 -5.93
N SER A 90 7.96 -11.89 -6.90
CA SER A 90 7.60 -11.60 -8.29
C SER A 90 6.17 -11.04 -8.43
N LYS A 91 5.23 -11.57 -7.66
CA LYS A 91 3.83 -11.12 -7.65
C LYS A 91 3.67 -9.77 -6.96
N ILE A 92 4.44 -9.53 -5.89
CA ILE A 92 4.48 -8.24 -5.21
C ILE A 92 4.96 -7.15 -6.17
N ILE A 93 6.09 -7.39 -6.84
CA ILE A 93 6.70 -6.46 -7.79
C ILE A 93 5.76 -6.21 -8.97
N GLN A 94 5.22 -7.27 -9.57
CA GLN A 94 4.26 -7.16 -10.68
C GLN A 94 3.09 -6.23 -10.31
N ARG A 95 2.44 -6.49 -9.17
CA ARG A 95 1.32 -5.66 -8.70
C ARG A 95 1.73 -4.22 -8.43
N ALA A 96 2.90 -4.02 -7.84
CA ALA A 96 3.40 -2.68 -7.54
C ALA A 96 3.64 -1.89 -8.84
N GLU A 97 4.25 -2.52 -9.85
CA GLU A 97 4.52 -1.92 -11.15
C GLU A 97 3.25 -1.60 -11.95
N GLU A 98 2.23 -2.46 -11.90
CA GLU A 98 0.92 -2.22 -12.53
C GLU A 98 0.21 -0.97 -11.99
N LEU A 99 0.54 -0.54 -10.77
CA LEU A 99 -0.05 0.64 -10.13
C LEU A 99 0.72 1.93 -10.43
N VAL A 100 1.95 1.87 -10.97
CA VAL A 100 2.77 3.07 -11.23
C VAL A 100 2.06 4.03 -12.18
N GLY A 101 2.05 5.32 -11.82
CA GLY A 101 1.40 6.38 -12.57
C GLY A 101 -0.10 6.54 -12.27
N GLN A 102 -0.71 5.64 -11.48
CA GLN A 102 -2.11 5.79 -11.09
C GLN A 102 -2.24 6.90 -10.04
N GLU A 103 -3.20 7.81 -10.26
CA GLU A 103 -3.67 8.74 -9.24
C GLU A 103 -4.71 8.06 -8.35
N VAL A 104 -4.48 8.11 -7.05
CA VAL A 104 -5.43 7.66 -6.03
C VAL A 104 -5.96 8.86 -5.28
N LEU A 105 -7.29 8.95 -5.14
CA LEU A 105 -7.93 9.92 -4.25
C LEU A 105 -7.63 9.51 -2.81
N TYR A 106 -6.52 10.01 -2.29
CA TYR A 106 -5.93 9.53 -1.05
C TYR A 106 -5.12 10.63 -0.40
N LYS A 107 -5.37 10.88 0.89
CA LYS A 107 -4.51 11.74 1.70
C LYS A 107 -3.18 11.03 1.91
N LEU A 108 -2.05 11.71 1.73
CA LEU A 108 -0.73 11.09 1.90
C LEU A 108 -0.32 10.96 3.38
N THR A 109 -1.10 10.23 4.18
CA THR A 109 -0.79 9.97 5.59
C THR A 109 0.03 8.70 5.76
N SER A 110 0.69 8.56 6.93
CA SER A 110 1.41 7.34 7.30
C SER A 110 0.55 6.10 7.19
N GLU A 111 -0.67 6.15 7.70
CA GLU A 111 -1.64 5.05 7.66
C GLU A 111 -1.95 4.65 6.21
N ASN A 112 -2.12 5.65 5.35
CA ASN A 112 -2.47 5.45 3.96
C ASN A 112 -1.33 4.83 3.13
N CYS A 113 -0.11 5.32 3.29
CA CYS A 113 1.05 4.69 2.64
C CYS A 113 1.36 3.30 3.21
N GLU A 114 1.10 3.06 4.51
CA GLU A 114 1.23 1.74 5.12
C GLU A 114 0.22 0.75 4.53
N HIS A 115 -1.05 1.15 4.41
CA HIS A 115 -2.09 0.32 3.81
C HIS A 115 -1.77 -0.07 2.37
N PHE A 116 -1.28 0.89 1.58
CA PHE A 116 -0.88 0.63 0.19
C PHE A 116 0.20 -0.46 0.09
N VAL A 117 1.28 -0.36 0.86
CA VAL A 117 2.37 -1.35 0.77
C VAL A 117 1.99 -2.70 1.38
N ASN A 118 1.12 -2.71 2.39
CA ASN A 118 0.57 -3.94 2.97
C ASN A 118 -0.35 -4.69 1.98
N GLU A 119 -1.18 -3.97 1.21
CA GLU A 119 -2.00 -4.58 0.15
C GLU A 119 -1.12 -5.25 -0.92
N LEU A 120 0.01 -4.62 -1.26
CA LEU A 120 0.98 -5.17 -2.21
C LEU A 120 1.68 -6.42 -1.66
N ARG A 121 2.18 -6.38 -0.41
CA ARG A 121 2.95 -7.48 0.17
C ARG A 121 2.09 -8.68 0.57
N TYR A 122 0.97 -8.44 1.26
CA TYR A 122 0.15 -9.49 1.87
C TYR A 122 -1.10 -9.83 1.05
N GLY A 123 -1.44 -9.01 0.05
CA GLY A 123 -2.64 -9.21 -0.77
C GLY A 123 -3.95 -8.93 -0.05
N VAL A 124 -3.90 -8.39 1.17
CA VAL A 124 -5.07 -8.01 1.97
C VAL A 124 -5.22 -6.49 1.90
N ARG A 125 -6.37 -6.02 1.40
CA ARG A 125 -6.81 -4.64 1.58
C ARG A 125 -7.07 -4.39 3.06
N ARG A 126 -6.05 -4.02 3.83
CA ARG A 126 -6.29 -3.47 5.17
C ARG A 126 -6.91 -2.08 5.01
N SER A 127 -8.22 -2.06 5.09
CA SER A 127 -9.00 -1.06 5.81
C SER A 127 -9.65 -1.86 6.94
N ASP A 128 -9.75 -1.35 8.16
CA ASP A 128 -10.20 -2.05 9.38
C ASP A 128 -11.64 -2.63 9.37
N GLN A 129 -12.04 -3.41 8.36
CA GLN A 129 -13.42 -3.89 8.20
C GLN A 129 -13.59 -5.36 7.81
N VAL A 130 -12.52 -6.16 7.68
CA VAL A 130 -12.70 -7.61 7.45
C VAL A 130 -11.71 -8.43 8.26
N ARG A 131 -11.61 -8.18 9.57
CA ARG A 131 -10.96 -9.11 10.50
C ARG A 131 -11.90 -10.23 10.98
N ASP A 132 -13.18 -10.20 10.63
CA ASP A 132 -14.15 -11.21 11.09
C ASP A 132 -14.42 -12.35 10.08
N ALA A 133 -14.13 -12.19 8.79
CA ALA A 133 -14.51 -13.21 7.81
C ALA A 133 -13.53 -14.40 7.73
N VAL A 134 -12.22 -14.18 7.92
CA VAL A 134 -11.21 -15.23 7.70
C VAL A 134 -11.10 -16.17 8.91
N MET A 135 -11.31 -15.66 10.14
CA MET A 135 -11.32 -16.49 11.35
C MET A 135 -12.62 -17.33 11.49
N ALA A 136 -13.74 -16.89 10.89
CA ALA A 136 -14.99 -17.64 10.94
C ALA A 136 -14.97 -18.93 10.10
N VAL A 137 -14.22 -18.97 9.00
CA VAL A 137 -14.15 -20.15 8.12
C VAL A 137 -13.33 -21.30 8.74
N GLY A 138 -12.36 -20.98 9.61
CA GLY A 138 -11.52 -21.98 10.26
C GLY A 138 -12.17 -22.72 11.44
N ILE A 139 -13.24 -22.16 12.04
CA ILE A 139 -13.93 -22.76 13.21
C ILE A 139 -15.32 -23.31 12.83
N ALA A 140 -15.94 -22.87 11.74
CA ALA A 140 -17.23 -23.38 11.26
C ALA A 140 -17.12 -24.67 10.41
N GLY A 141 -16.08 -25.48 10.64
CA GLY A 141 -15.87 -26.77 9.99
C GLY A 141 -16.81 -27.91 10.46
N VAL A 142 -17.76 -27.65 11.35
CA VAL A 142 -18.81 -28.61 11.73
C VAL A 142 -20.12 -27.86 11.99
N GLY A 143 -21.04 -27.87 11.02
CA GLY A 143 -22.45 -27.61 11.29
C GLY A 143 -23.17 -26.67 10.32
N LEU A 144 -23.77 -27.26 9.28
CA LEU A 144 -25.08 -26.92 8.70
C LEU A 144 -25.38 -25.47 8.23
N ALA A 145 -25.41 -25.37 6.90
CA ALA A 145 -26.59 -24.96 6.12
C ALA A 145 -26.89 -23.46 5.88
N ALA A 146 -26.85 -23.15 4.58
CA ALA A 146 -27.85 -22.40 3.80
C ALA A 146 -27.70 -20.87 3.65
N MET A 147 -27.91 -20.47 2.38
CA MET A 147 -28.28 -19.13 1.86
C MET A 147 -27.14 -18.09 1.79
N GLY A 148 -26.74 -17.51 0.66
CA GLY A 148 -27.20 -17.62 -0.71
C GLY A 148 -26.27 -16.74 -1.57
N LEU A 149 -25.57 -17.35 -2.52
CA LEU A 149 -25.08 -16.62 -3.69
C LEU A 149 -26.27 -16.42 -4.62
N ILE A 150 -26.42 -15.21 -5.18
CA ILE A 150 -26.93 -14.86 -6.52
C ILE A 150 -27.76 -13.56 -6.46
N GLY A 151 -27.28 -12.52 -7.16
CA GLY A 151 -28.17 -11.67 -7.95
C GLY A 151 -28.36 -10.21 -7.53
N ILE A 152 -27.30 -9.38 -7.54
CA ILE A 152 -27.49 -7.92 -7.72
C ILE A 152 -26.55 -7.42 -8.82
N ILE A 153 -26.75 -7.86 -10.07
CA ILE A 153 -26.39 -7.06 -11.24
C ILE A 153 -27.43 -7.34 -12.33
N PHE A 154 -28.26 -6.32 -12.61
CA PHE A 154 -28.99 -5.99 -13.84
C PHE A 154 -30.34 -5.31 -13.54
N SER A 155 -30.30 -4.22 -12.76
CA SER A 155 -31.31 -3.17 -12.85
C SER A 155 -30.71 -2.02 -13.66
N ARG A 156 -30.84 -2.09 -14.99
CA ARG A 156 -30.76 -0.93 -15.89
C ARG A 156 -31.13 -1.33 -17.32
N ASN A 157 -32.40 -1.08 -17.66
CA ASN A 157 -32.95 -0.68 -18.96
C ASN A 157 -34.24 -1.42 -19.30
N LYS A 158 -35.38 -0.82 -18.90
CA LYS A 158 -36.58 -0.69 -19.74
C LYS A 158 -37.63 0.11 -18.98
N ARG A 159 -37.42 1.43 -18.93
CA ARG A 159 -38.50 2.42 -18.84
C ARG A 159 -38.20 3.51 -19.86
N GLN A 160 -38.42 3.17 -21.12
CA GLN A 160 -38.54 4.10 -22.24
C GLN A 160 -39.27 3.33 -23.34
N LYS A 161 -40.40 3.89 -23.80
CA LYS A 161 -41.31 3.45 -24.88
C LYS A 161 -42.34 2.40 -24.42
N GLN A 162 -43.52 2.88 -24.05
CA GLN A 162 -44.71 3.14 -24.89
C GLN A 162 -45.57 1.89 -24.98
#